data_AF-A0A2A2DE07-F1
#
_entry.id   AF-A0A2A2DE07-F1
#
_cell.length_a   1.000
_cell.length_b   1.000
_cell.length_c   1.000
_cell.angle_alpha   90.00
_cell.angle_beta   90.00
_cell.angle_gamma   90.00
#
_symmetry.space_group_name_H-M   'P 1'
#
loop_
_entity.id
_entity.type
_entity.pdbx_description
1 polymer ?
#
loop_
_entity_poly.entity_id
_entity_poly.type
_entity_poly.pdbx_seq_one_letter_code
_entity_poly.pdbx_strand_id
1 'polypeptide(L)'
;MQRRAYAPAAALVAAVLTAGLTSCSGASGTGGGGDDSKPGQPGSSAPAGEPGKYRGLPEPCGYVNRDTLRRLLPAGEDESEAEIEKVYKGQAAITYDTDRRVGCRWRLETPEGTRHLSVDFERVVSYQPGVSDEQRAQQLYAREATAAHIPTAAASASSA
;
A
#
# COMPACT_ATOMS: atom_id res chain seq x y z
N MET A 1 -20.83 3.33 -39.68
CA MET A 1 -20.56 4.54 -38.88
C MET A 1 -19.06 4.78 -38.88
N GLN A 2 -18.62 5.90 -39.45
CA GLN A 2 -17.24 6.17 -39.87
C GLN A 2 -16.30 6.42 -38.67
N ARG A 3 -15.12 5.77 -38.70
CA ARG A 3 -14.01 6.01 -37.77
C ARG A 3 -13.35 7.34 -38.14
N ARG A 4 -13.32 8.31 -37.24
CA ARG A 4 -12.50 9.53 -37.37
C ARG A 4 -11.13 9.25 -36.77
N ALA A 5 -10.13 9.09 -37.63
CA ALA A 5 -8.73 9.19 -37.25
C ALA A 5 -8.33 10.67 -37.30
N TYR A 6 -7.72 11.17 -36.22
CA TYR A 6 -7.12 12.50 -36.16
C TYR A 6 -5.74 12.41 -35.48
N ALA A 7 -4.71 12.56 -36.29
CA ALA A 7 -3.41 13.15 -36.00
C ALA A 7 -2.79 13.47 -37.38
N PRO A 8 -1.94 14.51 -37.59
CA PRO A 8 -1.04 15.12 -36.61
C PRO A 8 -0.96 16.66 -36.68
N ALA A 9 -0.57 17.33 -35.58
CA ALA A 9 -0.09 18.71 -35.65
C ALA A 9 1.11 18.88 -34.73
N ALA A 10 2.28 19.01 -35.36
CA ALA A 10 3.54 19.33 -34.74
C ALA A 10 3.54 20.79 -34.26
N ALA A 11 4.02 21.03 -33.04
CA ALA A 11 4.53 22.34 -32.63
C ALA A 11 5.73 22.11 -31.71
N LEU A 12 6.89 22.52 -32.24
CA LEU A 12 8.19 22.58 -31.62
C LEU A 12 8.22 23.70 -30.59
N VAL A 13 8.67 23.44 -29.36
CA VAL A 13 9.38 24.45 -28.54
C VAL A 13 10.45 23.74 -27.72
N ALA A 14 11.69 23.82 -28.19
CA ALA A 14 12.88 23.56 -27.41
C ALA A 14 13.27 24.85 -26.69
N ALA A 15 13.37 24.82 -25.36
CA ALA A 15 14.01 25.85 -24.57
C ALA A 15 15.21 25.22 -23.85
N VAL A 16 16.39 25.46 -24.43
CA VAL A 16 17.70 25.16 -23.86
C VAL A 16 18.02 26.25 -22.84
N LEU A 17 18.22 25.86 -21.57
CA LEU A 17 18.91 26.69 -20.59
C LEU A 17 20.24 26.02 -20.25
N THR A 18 21.24 26.32 -21.07
CA THR A 18 22.65 26.17 -20.77
C THR A 18 23.15 27.44 -20.09
N ALA A 19 23.47 27.35 -18.80
CA ALA A 19 24.43 28.22 -18.15
C ALA A 19 25.32 27.34 -17.29
N GLY A 20 26.54 27.10 -17.78
CA GLY A 20 27.57 26.35 -17.09
C GLY A 20 28.38 27.22 -16.14
N LEU A 21 28.92 26.58 -15.12
CA LEU A 21 30.18 26.93 -14.45
C LEU A 21 30.85 25.56 -14.16
N THR A 22 31.70 25.06 -15.06
CA THR A 22 33.18 25.18 -15.05
C THR A 22 33.86 24.81 -13.74
N SER A 23 34.44 23.61 -13.68
CA SER A 23 35.85 23.34 -13.28
C SER A 23 36.12 21.83 -13.40
N CYS A 24 36.91 21.39 -14.39
CA CYS A 24 38.33 21.01 -14.27
C CYS A 24 38.58 19.88 -13.25
N SER A 25 39.23 18.74 -13.57
CA SER A 25 40.17 18.41 -14.64
C SER A 25 40.39 16.89 -14.67
N GLY A 26 40.27 16.26 -15.84
CA GLY A 26 40.82 14.93 -16.10
C GLY A 26 42.20 15.08 -16.71
N ALA A 27 43.25 14.87 -15.91
CA ALA A 27 44.62 14.80 -16.37
C ALA A 27 45.17 13.39 -16.16
N SER A 28 45.53 12.73 -17.26
CA SER A 28 46.38 11.55 -17.26
C SER A 28 47.79 11.98 -16.82
N GLY A 29 48.34 11.39 -15.76
CA GLY A 29 49.67 11.74 -15.27
C GLY A 29 50.16 10.82 -14.15
N THR A 30 51.35 10.27 -14.38
CA THR A 30 52.10 9.33 -13.54
C THR A 30 52.71 9.99 -12.30
N GLY A 31 52.68 9.28 -11.16
CA GLY A 31 53.69 9.36 -10.10
C GLY A 31 53.58 10.49 -9.08
N GLY A 32 53.87 10.15 -7.82
CA GLY A 32 54.23 11.12 -6.76
C GLY A 32 53.22 11.19 -5.61
N GLY A 33 53.68 10.84 -4.40
CA GLY A 33 52.88 10.76 -3.19
C GLY A 33 52.39 12.12 -2.68
N GLY A 34 51.28 12.07 -1.95
CA GLY A 34 50.68 13.17 -1.22
C GLY A 34 49.41 12.69 -0.54
N ASP A 35 49.46 12.57 0.78
CA ASP A 35 48.30 12.30 1.65
C ASP A 35 47.20 13.36 1.43
N ASP A 36 46.17 13.01 0.66
CA ASP A 36 44.97 13.83 0.53
C ASP A 36 43.89 13.30 1.49
N SER A 37 44.08 13.59 2.79
CA SER A 37 43.09 13.35 3.83
C SER A 37 42.03 14.44 3.77
N LYS A 38 41.00 14.28 2.92
CA LYS A 38 39.74 15.01 3.09
C LYS A 38 38.90 14.25 4.12
N PRO A 39 38.75 14.71 5.37
CA PRO A 39 37.85 14.07 6.32
C PRO A 39 36.43 14.23 5.79
N GLY A 40 35.87 13.16 5.24
CA GLY A 40 34.44 13.08 4.95
C GLY A 40 33.71 13.28 6.27
N GLN A 41 33.03 14.42 6.42
CA GLN A 41 32.18 14.66 7.56
C GLN A 41 31.15 13.52 7.59
N PRO A 42 31.06 12.70 8.65
CA PRO A 42 30.03 11.68 8.72
C PRO A 42 28.70 12.43 8.76
N GLY A 43 27.99 12.42 7.63
CA GLY A 43 26.65 12.96 7.56
C GLY A 43 25.84 12.26 8.63
N SER A 44 25.36 13.01 9.61
CA SER A 44 24.44 12.50 10.64
C SER A 44 23.14 12.16 9.93
N SER A 45 23.07 10.97 9.35
CA SER A 45 21.83 10.44 8.79
C SER A 45 20.93 10.12 9.96
N ALA A 46 19.73 10.72 9.98
CA ALA A 46 18.70 10.32 10.92
C ALA A 46 18.51 8.79 10.85
N PRO A 47 18.35 8.11 11.99
CA PRO A 47 18.19 6.67 11.99
C PRO A 47 16.98 6.26 11.14
N ALA A 48 17.11 5.14 10.45
CA ALA A 48 15.98 4.54 9.74
C ALA A 48 14.86 4.23 10.74
N GLY A 49 13.60 4.41 10.33
CA GLY A 49 12.45 4.02 11.14
C GLY A 49 12.42 2.51 11.37
N GLU A 50 11.73 2.09 12.43
CA GLU A 50 11.51 0.66 12.71
C GLU A 50 10.75 -0.01 11.55
N PRO A 51 11.17 -1.21 11.10
CA PRO A 51 10.47 -1.94 10.06
C PRO A 51 9.10 -2.44 10.52
N GLY A 52 8.25 -2.80 9.55
CA GLY A 52 6.91 -3.33 9.81
C GLY A 52 6.90 -4.64 10.63
N LYS A 53 5.79 -4.83 11.37
CA LYS A 53 5.55 -5.97 12.27
C LYS A 53 5.63 -7.33 11.59
N TYR A 54 5.17 -7.44 10.35
CA TYR A 54 5.05 -8.70 9.62
C TYR A 54 6.15 -8.83 8.56
N ARG A 55 6.78 -10.00 8.49
CA ARG A 55 7.78 -10.33 7.45
C ARG A 55 7.18 -10.49 6.06
N GLY A 56 5.90 -10.81 5.98
CA GLY A 56 5.13 -10.98 4.75
C GLY A 56 3.64 -10.80 5.03
N LEU A 57 2.84 -10.78 3.98
CA LEU A 57 1.40 -10.60 4.10
C LEU A 57 0.72 -11.87 4.63
N PRO A 58 -0.19 -11.77 5.61
CA PRO A 58 -0.92 -12.92 6.12
C PRO A 58 -1.92 -13.47 5.07
N GLU A 59 -2.29 -14.74 5.22
CA GLU A 59 -3.34 -15.34 4.39
C GLU A 59 -4.70 -14.66 4.70
N PRO A 60 -5.38 -14.08 3.69
CA PRO A 60 -6.48 -13.16 3.94
C PRO A 60 -7.82 -13.80 4.27
N CYS A 61 -8.14 -14.97 3.72
CA CYS A 61 -9.45 -15.58 3.91
C CYS A 61 -9.61 -16.20 5.30
N GLY A 62 -8.56 -16.78 5.87
CA GLY A 62 -8.53 -17.33 7.22
C GLY A 62 -8.35 -16.28 8.32
N TYR A 63 -8.05 -15.02 7.99
CA TYR A 63 -7.83 -13.97 8.99
C TYR A 63 -9.13 -13.50 9.64
N VAL A 64 -10.23 -13.48 8.90
CA VAL A 64 -11.55 -13.09 9.43
C VAL A 64 -12.15 -14.28 10.17
N ASN A 65 -12.46 -14.13 11.45
CA ASN A 65 -13.02 -15.23 12.21
C ASN A 65 -14.44 -15.58 11.73
N ARG A 66 -14.81 -16.85 11.91
CA ARG A 66 -16.10 -17.38 11.47
C ARG A 66 -17.30 -16.67 12.07
N ASP A 67 -17.23 -16.25 13.33
CA ASP A 67 -18.34 -15.54 13.98
C ASP A 67 -18.56 -14.14 13.39
N THR A 68 -17.50 -13.47 12.95
CA THR A 68 -17.59 -12.19 12.23
C THR A 68 -18.20 -12.40 10.86
N LEU A 69 -17.79 -13.44 10.14
CA LEU A 69 -18.42 -13.81 8.87
C LEU A 69 -19.92 -14.08 9.07
N ARG A 70 -20.31 -14.84 10.09
CA ARG A 70 -21.73 -15.12 10.40
C ARG A 70 -22.54 -13.87 10.71
N ARG A 71 -21.94 -12.88 11.39
CA ARG A 71 -22.62 -11.59 11.68
C ARG A 71 -22.77 -10.71 10.44
N LEU A 72 -21.77 -10.67 9.56
CA LEU A 72 -21.77 -9.77 8.40
C LEU A 72 -22.45 -10.38 7.17
N LEU A 73 -22.43 -11.70 7.06
CA LEU A 73 -22.96 -12.50 5.96
C LEU A 73 -23.90 -13.58 6.53
N PRO A 74 -25.06 -13.20 7.09
CA PRO A 74 -25.98 -14.16 7.66
C PRO A 74 -26.58 -15.05 6.56
N ALA A 75 -26.28 -16.34 6.63
CA ALA A 75 -26.86 -17.40 5.81
C ALA A 75 -28.38 -17.47 5.96
N GLY A 76 -29.07 -17.92 4.92
CA GLY A 76 -30.52 -18.17 4.96
C GLY A 76 -30.85 -19.41 5.79
N GLU A 77 -32.09 -19.51 6.29
CA GLU A 77 -32.54 -20.64 7.11
C GLU A 77 -32.52 -21.99 6.34
N ASP A 78 -32.61 -21.93 5.01
CA ASP A 78 -32.63 -23.10 4.13
C ASP A 78 -31.23 -23.54 3.62
N GLU A 79 -30.16 -22.78 3.92
CA GLU A 79 -28.80 -23.15 3.48
C GLU A 79 -28.23 -24.31 4.30
N SER A 80 -27.66 -25.30 3.63
CA SER A 80 -26.96 -26.39 4.31
C SER A 80 -25.63 -25.90 4.91
N GLU A 81 -25.19 -26.53 6.02
CA GLU A 81 -23.88 -26.23 6.63
C GLU A 81 -22.70 -26.34 5.65
N ALA A 82 -22.79 -27.24 4.66
CA ALA A 82 -21.76 -27.41 3.63
C ALA A 82 -21.71 -26.22 2.64
N GLU A 83 -22.85 -25.63 2.32
CA GLU A 83 -22.95 -24.43 1.49
C GLU A 83 -22.43 -23.20 2.23
N ILE A 84 -22.82 -23.05 3.49
CA ILE A 84 -22.33 -21.98 4.38
C ILE A 84 -20.81 -22.05 4.52
N GLU A 85 -20.26 -23.25 4.77
CA GLU A 85 -18.82 -23.47 4.84
C GLU A 85 -18.12 -23.04 3.54
N LYS A 86 -18.70 -23.37 2.40
CA LYS A 86 -18.15 -23.00 1.09
C LYS A 86 -18.13 -21.49 0.89
N VAL A 87 -19.19 -20.79 1.32
CA VAL A 87 -19.22 -19.32 1.30
C VAL A 87 -18.14 -18.77 2.21
N TYR A 88 -18.05 -19.24 3.46
CA TYR A 88 -17.13 -18.70 4.46
C TYR A 88 -15.65 -18.98 4.21
N LYS A 89 -15.31 -20.01 3.41
CA LYS A 89 -13.94 -20.17 2.89
C LYS A 89 -13.45 -18.94 2.12
N GLY A 90 -14.36 -18.15 1.56
CA GLY A 90 -14.04 -16.97 0.78
C GLY A 90 -13.31 -17.30 -0.51
N GLN A 91 -13.02 -16.25 -1.27
CA GLN A 91 -12.24 -16.33 -2.49
C GLN A 91 -11.09 -15.33 -2.39
N ALA A 92 -9.85 -15.79 -2.57
CA ALA A 92 -8.70 -14.90 -2.64
C ALA A 92 -8.90 -13.85 -3.75
N ALA A 93 -8.64 -12.59 -3.43
CA ALA A 93 -8.68 -11.50 -4.38
C ALA A 93 -7.50 -11.62 -5.36
N ILE A 94 -7.76 -11.39 -6.65
CA ILE A 94 -6.73 -11.42 -7.68
C ILE A 94 -5.93 -10.11 -7.60
N THR A 95 -4.61 -10.24 -7.52
CA THR A 95 -3.67 -9.13 -7.55
C THR A 95 -2.39 -9.56 -8.25
N TYR A 96 -1.78 -8.65 -9.00
CA TYR A 96 -0.47 -8.84 -9.61
C TYR A 96 0.67 -8.34 -8.71
N ASP A 97 0.32 -7.71 -7.59
CA ASP A 97 1.22 -7.06 -6.66
C ASP A 97 1.21 -7.81 -5.32
N THR A 98 1.53 -9.09 -5.38
CA THR A 98 1.44 -10.01 -4.24
C THR A 98 2.47 -9.70 -3.15
N ASP A 99 3.51 -8.92 -3.46
CA ASP A 99 4.50 -8.46 -2.49
C ASP A 99 4.00 -7.29 -1.63
N ARG A 100 3.00 -6.54 -2.13
CA ARG A 100 2.43 -5.39 -1.43
C ARG A 100 0.98 -5.59 -1.01
N ARG A 101 0.21 -6.40 -1.72
CA ARG A 101 -1.22 -6.58 -1.46
C ARG A 101 -1.66 -8.03 -1.57
N VAL A 102 -2.53 -8.45 -0.67
CA VAL A 102 -3.32 -9.69 -0.76
C VAL A 102 -4.72 -9.37 -0.24
N GLY A 103 -5.72 -10.14 -0.65
CA GLY A 103 -7.07 -9.92 -0.16
C GLY A 103 -7.94 -11.14 -0.26
N CYS A 104 -9.10 -11.08 0.39
CA CYS A 104 -10.14 -12.07 0.30
C CYS A 104 -11.49 -11.39 0.14
N ARG A 105 -12.39 -12.05 -0.59
CA ARG A 105 -13.76 -11.59 -0.78
C ARG A 105 -14.75 -12.71 -0.52
N TRP A 106 -15.91 -12.32 -0.02
CA TRP A 106 -17.05 -13.18 0.18
C TRP A 106 -18.26 -12.55 -0.51
N ARG A 107 -19.12 -13.41 -1.04
CA ARG A 107 -20.39 -13.04 -1.65
C ARG A 107 -21.43 -14.03 -1.16
N LEU A 108 -22.51 -13.50 -0.61
CA LEU A 108 -23.67 -14.29 -0.19
C LEU A 108 -24.91 -13.72 -0.87
N GLU A 109 -25.65 -14.57 -1.56
CA GLU A 109 -26.91 -14.21 -2.22
C GLU A 109 -28.07 -14.78 -1.42
N THR A 110 -28.98 -13.92 -0.97
CA THR A 110 -30.20 -14.30 -0.25
C THR A 110 -31.42 -13.74 -0.98
N PRO A 111 -32.64 -14.21 -0.66
CA PRO A 111 -33.88 -13.63 -1.21
C PRO A 111 -34.01 -12.10 -0.96
N GLU A 112 -33.42 -11.60 0.13
CA GLU A 112 -33.43 -10.18 0.52
C GLU A 112 -32.35 -9.35 -0.20
N GLY A 113 -31.41 -10.00 -0.89
CA GLY A 113 -30.39 -9.36 -1.71
C GLY A 113 -29.00 -9.99 -1.61
N THR A 114 -28.02 -9.32 -2.20
CA THR A 114 -26.62 -9.77 -2.18
C THR A 114 -25.82 -9.00 -1.15
N ARG A 115 -25.08 -9.74 -0.31
CA ARG A 115 -24.10 -9.18 0.62
C ARG A 115 -22.69 -9.47 0.14
N HIS A 116 -21.82 -8.50 0.31
CA HIS A 116 -20.41 -8.59 -0.03
C HIS A 116 -19.56 -8.21 1.17
N LEU A 117 -18.49 -8.96 1.39
CA LEU A 117 -17.40 -8.59 2.27
C LEU A 117 -16.10 -8.65 1.48
N SER A 118 -15.22 -7.69 1.68
CA SER A 118 -13.88 -7.71 1.10
C SER A 118 -12.90 -7.21 2.14
N VAL A 119 -11.78 -7.91 2.27
CA VAL A 119 -10.68 -7.56 3.15
C VAL A 119 -9.42 -7.56 2.31
N ASP A 120 -8.69 -6.45 2.34
CA ASP A 120 -7.40 -6.30 1.69
C ASP A 120 -6.35 -6.01 2.76
N PHE A 121 -5.21 -6.70 2.67
CA PHE A 121 -4.01 -6.37 3.41
C PHE A 121 -3.02 -5.67 2.51
N GLU A 122 -2.54 -4.52 2.97
CA GLU A 122 -1.51 -3.75 2.30
C GLU A 122 -0.27 -3.66 3.17
N ARG A 123 0.88 -3.94 2.57
CA ARG A 123 2.18 -3.71 3.18
C ARG A 123 2.53 -2.24 3.05
N VAL A 124 2.73 -1.59 4.19
CA VAL A 124 3.14 -0.20 4.28
C VAL A 124 4.64 -0.12 4.60
N VAL A 125 5.36 0.70 3.84
CA VAL A 125 6.77 1.02 4.08
C VAL A 125 6.93 2.53 4.15
N SER A 126 7.65 3.00 5.15
CA SER A 126 8.04 4.40 5.29
C SER A 126 9.35 4.66 4.55
N TYR A 127 9.36 5.68 3.71
CA TYR A 127 10.58 6.21 3.09
C TYR A 127 11.07 7.50 3.76
N GLN A 128 10.36 7.95 4.80
CA GLN A 128 10.72 9.17 5.52
C GLN A 128 11.68 8.80 6.66
N PRO A 129 12.89 9.41 6.73
CA PRO A 129 13.81 9.17 7.84
C PRO A 129 13.15 9.47 9.18
N GLY A 130 13.36 8.60 10.17
CA GLY A 130 12.76 8.73 11.50
C GLY A 130 11.27 8.41 11.61
N VAL A 131 10.58 8.02 10.53
CA VAL A 131 9.18 7.55 10.59
C VAL A 131 9.15 6.04 10.38
N SER A 132 8.55 5.30 11.33
CA SER A 132 8.43 3.84 11.22
C SER A 132 7.33 3.42 10.23
N ASP A 133 7.40 2.18 9.76
CA ASP A 133 6.37 1.59 8.89
C ASP A 133 4.98 1.60 9.57
N GLU A 134 4.94 1.33 10.88
CA GLU A 134 3.72 1.35 11.70
C GLU A 134 3.13 2.77 11.81
N GLN A 135 3.96 3.78 12.10
CA GLN A 135 3.50 5.18 12.13
C GLN A 135 2.95 5.61 10.78
N ARG A 136 3.62 5.19 9.69
CA ARG A 136 3.15 5.45 8.34
C ARG A 136 1.80 4.76 8.09
N ALA A 137 1.64 3.50 8.49
CA ALA A 137 0.38 2.76 8.33
C ALA A 137 -0.78 3.43 9.07
N GLN A 138 -0.56 3.88 10.31
CA GLN A 138 -1.57 4.61 11.09
C GLN A 138 -1.99 5.92 10.42
N GLN A 139 -1.05 6.67 9.85
CA GLN A 139 -1.36 7.89 9.09
C GLN A 139 -2.19 7.60 7.84
N LEU A 140 -1.86 6.54 7.10
CA LEU A 140 -2.62 6.11 5.92
C LEU A 140 -4.05 5.72 6.32
N TYR A 141 -4.19 4.89 7.36
CA TYR A 141 -5.48 4.48 7.89
C TYR A 141 -6.34 5.67 8.32
N ALA A 142 -5.79 6.60 9.11
CA ALA A 142 -6.53 7.76 9.59
C ALA A 142 -7.08 8.61 8.44
N ARG A 143 -6.29 8.80 7.38
CA ARG A 143 -6.72 9.51 6.17
C ARG A 143 -7.86 8.77 5.46
N GLU A 144 -7.74 7.46 5.27
CA GLU A 144 -8.74 6.66 4.56
C GLU A 144 -10.04 6.52 5.35
N ALA A 145 -9.96 6.28 6.65
CA ALA A 145 -11.11 6.26 7.55
C ALA A 145 -11.86 7.60 7.53
N THR A 146 -11.12 8.71 7.56
CA THR A 146 -11.71 10.06 7.44
C THR A 146 -12.40 10.24 6.09
N ALA A 147 -11.76 9.88 4.98
CA ALA A 147 -12.35 9.99 3.64
C ALA A 147 -13.59 9.10 3.48
N ALA A 148 -13.60 7.94 4.13
CA ALA A 148 -14.73 7.01 4.17
C ALA A 148 -15.81 7.40 5.21
N HIS A 149 -15.64 8.51 5.94
CA HIS A 149 -16.55 8.96 6.99
C HIS A 149 -16.80 7.88 8.06
N ILE A 150 -15.79 7.04 8.32
CA ILE A 150 -15.87 6.06 9.40
C ILE A 150 -15.83 6.85 10.72
N PRO A 151 -16.82 6.67 11.61
CA PRO A 151 -16.77 7.28 12.92
C PRO A 151 -15.46 6.86 13.59
N THR A 152 -14.64 7.82 14.02
CA THR A 152 -13.64 7.51 15.03
C THR A 152 -14.41 6.86 16.16
N ALA A 153 -13.95 5.68 16.61
CA ALA A 153 -14.50 5.09 17.81
C ALA A 153 -14.26 6.11 18.92
N ALA A 154 -15.23 7.01 19.14
CA ALA A 154 -15.32 7.78 20.35
C ALA A 154 -15.19 6.72 21.42
N ALA A 155 -14.15 6.84 22.25
CA ALA A 155 -13.89 5.93 23.34
C ALA A 155 -15.24 5.46 23.86
N SER A 156 -15.53 4.15 23.72
CA SER A 156 -16.66 3.53 24.39
C SER A 156 -16.39 3.72 25.87
N ALA A 157 -16.68 4.93 26.34
CA ALA A 157 -16.52 5.37 27.70
C ALA A 157 -17.57 4.58 28.45
N SER A 158 -17.05 3.69 29.29
CA SER A 158 -17.70 3.04 30.41
C SER A 158 -19.15 3.46 30.61
N SER A 159 -20.08 2.58 30.24
CA SER A 159 -21.25 2.38 31.08
C SER A 159 -20.86 1.24 32.02
N ALA A 160 -20.38 1.65 33.20
CA ALA A 160 -20.26 0.77 34.36
C ALA A 160 -21.64 0.41 34.92
#